data_AF-A0A949UTF6-F1
#
_entry.id   AF-A0A949UTF6-F1
#
_cell.length_a   1.000
_cell.length_b   1.000
_cell.length_c   1.000
_cell.angle_alpha   90.00
_cell.angle_beta   90.00
_cell.angle_gamma   90.00
#
_symmetry.space_group_name_H-M   'P 1'
#
loop_
_entity.id
_entity.type
_entity.pdbx_description
1 polymer ?
#
loop_
_entity_poly.entity_id
_entity_poly.type
_entity_poly.pdbx_seq_one_letter_code
_entity_poly.pdbx_strand_id
1 'polypeptide(L)'
;MRKKATTVALALAGLVASPLAVSAKTSYIGEFRDWGVYQNTQLSGNKCYALTVPSSFHPAGVRHGDNFVIISKSGGHYSPQLVMGYQLKSNSPVTVLIDGAKFPFFSEGNRAWAQNEGDEAQILKAMRSGRTLKVQATSARGTNTRYTFSLMGLTASLRRADRC
;
A
#
# COMPACT_ATOMS: atom_id res chain seq x y z
N MET A 1 -24.48 55.04 -53.70
CA MET A 1 -25.46 54.92 -52.59
C MET A 1 -25.86 53.46 -52.41
N ARG A 2 -25.89 53.02 -51.14
CA ARG A 2 -26.62 51.87 -50.55
C ARG A 2 -26.20 50.42 -50.87
N LYS A 3 -25.46 49.90 -49.88
CA LYS A 3 -25.20 48.51 -49.48
C LYS A 3 -26.42 47.57 -49.61
N LYS A 4 -26.18 46.32 -50.00
CA LYS A 4 -26.99 45.16 -49.54
C LYS A 4 -26.04 44.04 -49.13
N ALA A 5 -26.10 43.71 -47.84
CA ALA A 5 -25.39 42.61 -47.22
C ALA A 5 -26.20 41.33 -47.38
N THR A 6 -25.53 40.21 -47.63
CA THR A 6 -26.14 38.88 -47.52
C THR A 6 -25.28 38.05 -46.59
N THR A 7 -25.76 37.95 -45.36
CA THR A 7 -25.13 37.21 -44.27
C THR A 7 -25.55 35.73 -44.39
N VAL A 8 -24.59 34.84 -44.68
CA VAL A 8 -24.78 33.39 -44.55
C VAL A 8 -24.25 33.01 -43.17
N ALA A 9 -25.16 32.70 -42.24
CA ALA A 9 -24.82 32.21 -40.91
C ALA A 9 -24.55 30.70 -40.99
N LEU A 10 -23.27 30.33 -40.95
CA LEU A 10 -22.85 28.93 -40.82
C LEU A 10 -22.87 28.56 -39.34
N ALA A 11 -23.89 27.81 -38.91
CA ALA A 11 -23.98 27.29 -37.55
C ALA A 11 -22.96 26.15 -37.36
N LEU A 12 -21.79 26.45 -36.76
CA LEU A 12 -20.91 25.41 -36.21
C LEU A 12 -21.53 24.89 -34.90
N ALA A 13 -22.25 23.77 -34.99
CA ALA A 13 -22.59 22.97 -33.83
C ALA A 13 -21.31 22.31 -33.29
N GLY A 14 -20.66 22.97 -32.33
CA GLY A 14 -19.51 22.41 -31.62
C GLY A 14 -19.96 21.24 -30.73
N LEU A 15 -19.56 20.02 -31.07
CA LEU A 15 -19.57 18.91 -30.13
C LEU A 15 -18.60 19.23 -28.99
N VAL A 16 -19.14 19.66 -27.85
CA VAL A 16 -18.38 19.79 -26.61
C VAL A 16 -18.17 18.38 -26.07
N ALA A 17 -17.08 17.73 -26.49
CA ALA A 17 -16.63 16.49 -25.87
C ALA A 17 -16.07 16.83 -24.48
N SER A 18 -16.92 16.82 -23.45
CA SER A 18 -16.47 16.95 -22.07
C SER A 18 -15.59 15.74 -21.73
N PRO A 19 -14.32 15.92 -21.34
CA PRO A 19 -13.50 14.80 -20.90
C PRO A 19 -14.10 14.29 -19.57
N LEU A 20 -14.54 13.04 -19.56
CA LEU A 20 -14.81 12.34 -18.31
C LEU A 20 -13.47 12.22 -17.57
N ALA A 21 -13.26 13.09 -16.59
CA ALA A 21 -12.11 12.99 -15.70
C ALA A 21 -12.26 11.70 -14.87
N VAL A 22 -11.56 10.65 -15.29
CA VAL A 22 -11.37 9.45 -14.48
C VAL A 22 -10.51 9.85 -13.28
N SER A 23 -11.14 10.14 -12.15
CA SER A 23 -10.43 10.45 -10.91
C SER A 23 -9.61 9.22 -10.49
N ALA A 24 -8.30 9.40 -10.30
CA ALA A 24 -7.42 8.36 -9.81
C ALA A 24 -7.88 7.95 -8.40
N LYS A 25 -8.22 6.67 -8.24
CA LYS A 25 -8.74 6.11 -6.98
C LYS A 25 -7.72 6.17 -5.83
N THR A 26 -6.44 6.15 -6.17
CA THR A 26 -5.32 6.27 -5.25
C THR A 26 -4.39 7.38 -5.71
N SER A 27 -4.02 8.29 -4.80
CA SER A 27 -3.04 9.35 -5.02
C SER A 27 -1.85 9.18 -4.08
N TYR A 28 -0.66 9.53 -4.57
CA TYR A 28 0.56 9.60 -3.77
C TYR A 28 0.60 10.94 -3.03
N ILE A 29 0.90 10.89 -1.72
CA ILE A 29 0.88 12.06 -0.83
C ILE A 29 2.30 12.55 -0.52
N GLY A 30 3.26 11.64 -0.45
CA GLY A 30 4.65 11.96 -0.15
C GLY A 30 5.42 10.74 0.35
N GLU A 31 6.74 10.89 0.45
CA GLU A 31 7.64 9.86 0.92
C GLU A 31 8.49 10.38 2.08
N PHE A 32 8.73 9.50 3.02
CA PHE A 32 9.54 9.75 4.20
C PHE A 32 10.52 8.61 4.32
N ARG A 33 11.74 8.83 3.80
CA ARG A 33 12.79 7.79 3.74
C ARG A 33 12.27 6.59 2.94
N ASP A 34 12.17 5.42 3.56
CA ASP A 34 11.83 4.18 2.86
C ASP A 34 10.31 3.90 2.82
N TRP A 35 9.49 4.89 3.19
CA TRP A 35 8.04 4.76 3.31
C TRP A 35 7.30 5.82 2.52
N GLY A 36 6.43 5.40 1.61
CA GLY A 36 5.46 6.25 0.94
C GLY A 36 4.14 6.37 1.72
N VAL A 37 3.45 7.50 1.56
CA VAL A 37 2.09 7.72 2.04
C VAL A 37 1.18 7.90 0.83
N TYR A 38 0.05 7.22 0.86
CA TYR A 38 -0.93 7.20 -0.22
C TYR A 38 -2.31 7.47 0.36
N GLN A 39 -3.15 8.11 -0.44
CA GLN A 39 -4.57 8.31 -0.15
C GLN A 39 -5.40 7.51 -1.15
N ASN A 40 -6.33 6.69 -0.66
CA ASN A 40 -7.34 6.05 -1.46
C ASN A 40 -8.72 6.55 -1.03
N THR A 41 -9.39 7.28 -1.92
CA THR A 41 -10.67 7.95 -1.61
C THR A 41 -11.84 6.99 -1.49
N GLN A 42 -11.66 5.72 -1.85
CA GLN A 42 -12.65 4.66 -1.74
C GLN A 42 -12.61 3.91 -0.41
N LEU A 43 -11.58 4.11 0.42
CA LEU A 43 -11.54 3.55 1.77
C LEU A 43 -12.54 4.26 2.68
N SER A 44 -13.23 3.49 3.51
CA SER A 44 -14.06 4.03 4.60
C SER A 44 -13.16 4.44 5.77
N GLY A 45 -13.54 5.48 6.50
CA GLY A 45 -12.74 6.00 7.61
C GLY A 45 -11.48 6.73 7.14
N ASN A 46 -10.31 6.37 7.68
CA ASN A 46 -9.05 7.00 7.26
C ASN A 46 -8.69 6.55 5.84
N LYS A 47 -8.61 7.53 4.94
CA LYS A 47 -8.33 7.31 3.52
C LYS A 47 -6.85 7.12 3.22
N CYS A 48 -5.97 7.27 4.21
CA CYS A 48 -4.53 7.19 4.03
C CYS A 48 -3.89 5.99 4.69
N TYR A 49 -2.82 5.52 4.06
CA TYR A 49 -1.99 4.44 4.54
C TYR A 49 -0.52 4.70 4.20
N ALA A 50 0.37 4.14 5.01
CA ALA A 50 1.79 4.11 4.74
C ALA A 50 2.17 2.78 4.08
N LEU A 51 3.11 2.80 3.14
CA LEU A 51 3.57 1.62 2.41
C LEU A 51 5.09 1.61 2.32
N THR A 52 5.71 0.45 2.46
CA THR A 52 7.12 0.21 2.13
C THR A 52 7.29 -1.05 1.31
N VAL A 53 8.38 -1.12 0.55
CA VAL A 53 8.80 -2.25 -0.28
C VAL A 53 10.11 -2.84 0.27
N PRO A 54 10.43 -4.12 0.04
CA PRO A 54 11.58 -4.72 0.66
C PRO A 54 12.88 -4.26 0.01
N SER A 55 13.92 -4.12 0.83
CA SER A 55 15.29 -3.85 0.40
C SER A 55 16.06 -5.12 0.03
N SER A 56 15.55 -6.30 0.36
CA SER A 56 16.15 -7.58 -0.04
C SER A 56 15.13 -8.69 -0.26
N PHE A 57 15.50 -9.64 -1.14
CA PHE A 57 14.66 -10.71 -1.63
C PHE A 57 15.45 -12.03 -1.62
N HIS A 58 14.86 -13.10 -1.09
CA HIS A 58 15.42 -14.45 -1.15
C HIS A 58 14.34 -15.51 -1.36
N PRO A 59 14.63 -16.61 -2.08
CA PRO A 59 15.91 -16.96 -2.70
C PRO A 59 16.19 -16.14 -3.96
N ALA A 60 17.44 -16.07 -4.41
CA ALA A 60 17.75 -15.48 -5.70
C ALA A 60 17.20 -16.36 -6.85
N GLY A 61 17.01 -15.76 -8.03
CA GLY A 61 16.64 -16.50 -9.24
C GLY A 61 15.17 -16.91 -9.36
N VAL A 62 14.29 -16.42 -8.47
CA VAL A 62 12.83 -16.63 -8.57
C VAL A 62 12.09 -15.33 -8.85
N ARG A 63 10.89 -15.43 -9.42
CA ARG A 63 9.99 -14.28 -9.60
C ARG A 63 9.24 -14.01 -8.29
N HIS A 64 9.62 -12.95 -7.60
CA HIS A 64 9.03 -12.54 -6.33
C HIS A 64 7.69 -11.79 -6.47
N GLY A 65 7.47 -11.12 -7.59
CA GLY A 65 6.36 -10.18 -7.76
C GLY A 65 6.46 -8.98 -6.80
N ASP A 66 5.39 -8.20 -6.72
CA ASP A 66 5.33 -7.01 -5.87
C ASP A 66 5.00 -7.41 -4.44
N ASN A 67 5.93 -7.15 -3.52
CA ASN A 67 5.78 -7.45 -2.10
C ASN A 67 5.88 -6.14 -1.33
N PHE A 68 4.95 -5.90 -0.40
CA PHE A 68 4.91 -4.67 0.37
C PHE A 68 4.27 -4.85 1.73
N VAL A 69 4.63 -3.96 2.64
CA VAL A 69 3.98 -3.79 3.94
C VAL A 69 3.11 -2.53 3.86
N ILE A 70 1.83 -2.65 4.22
CA ILE A 70 0.92 -1.53 4.39
C ILE A 70 0.60 -1.36 5.87
N ILE A 71 0.62 -0.11 6.35
CA ILE A 71 0.04 0.27 7.63
C ILE A 71 -1.14 1.20 7.37
N SER A 72 -2.35 0.72 7.69
CA SER A 72 -3.59 1.49 7.62
C SER A 72 -4.13 1.75 9.03
N LYS A 73 -5.01 2.75 9.17
CA LYS A 73 -5.67 3.07 10.44
C LYS A 73 -7.19 2.88 10.33
N SER A 74 -7.78 2.13 11.22
CA SER A 74 -9.24 1.95 11.33
C SER A 74 -9.65 2.05 12.80
N GLY A 75 -10.77 2.74 13.09
CA GLY A 75 -11.28 2.89 14.45
C GLY A 75 -10.28 3.50 15.46
N GLY A 76 -9.26 4.23 15.00
CA GLY A 76 -8.19 4.76 15.85
C GLY A 76 -6.96 3.85 15.97
N HIS A 77 -7.04 2.59 15.53
CA HIS A 77 -6.00 1.57 15.64
C HIS A 77 -5.24 1.41 14.33
N TYR A 78 -3.94 1.19 14.42
CA TYR A 78 -3.10 0.89 13.26
C TYR A 78 -2.97 -0.62 13.09
N SER A 79 -3.10 -1.08 11.85
CA SER A 79 -3.03 -2.51 11.51
C SER A 79 -1.98 -2.74 10.41
N PRO A 80 -0.96 -3.58 10.66
CA PRO A 80 0.02 -3.97 9.66
C PRO A 80 -0.53 -5.09 8.76
N GLN A 81 -0.42 -4.91 7.46
CA GLN A 81 -0.76 -5.91 6.45
C GLN A 81 0.45 -6.20 5.57
N LEU A 82 0.73 -7.48 5.35
CA LEU A 82 1.65 -7.94 4.32
C LEU A 82 0.85 -8.25 3.05
N VAL A 83 1.38 -7.84 1.91
CA VAL A 83 0.86 -8.21 0.60
C VAL A 83 2.00 -8.78 -0.23
N MET A 84 1.77 -9.98 -0.75
CA MET A 84 2.77 -10.75 -1.47
C MET A 84 2.44 -10.78 -2.97
N GLY A 85 3.48 -10.85 -3.80
CA GLY A 85 3.37 -10.94 -5.25
C GLY A 85 2.94 -12.32 -5.77
N TYR A 86 2.54 -13.22 -4.87
CA TYR A 86 2.19 -14.61 -5.12
C TYR A 86 1.25 -15.13 -4.04
N GLN A 87 0.52 -16.20 -4.36
CA GLN A 87 -0.31 -16.90 -3.39
C GLN A 87 0.55 -17.54 -2.30
N LEU A 88 0.18 -17.30 -1.05
CA LEU A 88 0.79 -17.94 0.11
C LEU A 88 0.30 -19.38 0.25
N LYS A 89 1.13 -20.25 0.83
CA LYS A 89 0.75 -21.63 1.11
C LYS A 89 -0.32 -21.63 2.19
N SER A 90 -1.47 -22.23 1.89
CA SER A 90 -2.56 -22.38 2.86
C SER A 90 -2.09 -23.10 4.13
N ASN A 91 -2.61 -22.69 5.28
CA ASN A 91 -2.27 -23.21 6.61
C ASN A 91 -0.77 -23.16 6.95
N SER A 92 0.02 -22.31 6.29
CA SER A 92 1.42 -22.06 6.65
C SER A 92 1.51 -20.70 7.35
N PRO A 93 2.09 -20.63 8.56
CA PRO A 93 2.27 -19.35 9.22
C PRO A 93 3.23 -18.46 8.42
N VAL A 94 2.94 -17.16 8.40
CA VAL A 94 3.91 -16.14 7.99
C VAL A 94 4.57 -15.62 9.25
N THR A 95 5.90 -15.58 9.28
CA THR A 95 6.63 -15.06 10.45
C THR A 95 7.17 -13.68 10.14
N VAL A 96 6.78 -12.70 10.95
CA VAL A 96 7.34 -11.35 10.95
C VAL A 96 8.37 -11.23 12.07
N LEU A 97 9.53 -10.68 11.75
CA LEU A 97 10.63 -10.43 12.68
C LEU A 97 10.93 -8.94 12.70
N ILE A 98 10.77 -8.28 13.85
CA ILE A 98 11.16 -6.87 14.00
C ILE A 98 12.38 -6.83 14.91
N ASP A 99 13.54 -6.51 14.33
CA ASP A 99 14.85 -6.56 15.00
C ASP A 99 15.08 -7.86 15.82
N GLY A 100 14.53 -8.98 15.36
CA GLY A 100 14.65 -10.30 15.98
C GLY A 100 13.45 -10.74 16.82
N ALA A 101 12.59 -9.83 17.27
CA ALA A 101 11.34 -10.18 17.95
C ALA A 101 10.35 -10.81 16.96
N LYS A 102 9.76 -11.95 17.32
CA LYS A 102 8.90 -12.75 16.43
C LYS A 102 7.43 -12.43 16.64
N PHE A 103 6.72 -12.24 15.54
CA PHE A 103 5.28 -12.02 15.49
C PHE A 103 4.67 -12.96 14.44
N PRO A 104 3.80 -13.89 14.83
CA PRO A 104 3.13 -14.77 13.89
C PRO A 104 1.99 -14.03 13.18
N PHE A 105 1.87 -14.28 11.87
CA PHE A 105 0.84 -13.73 11.01
C PHE A 105 0.05 -14.88 10.38
N PHE A 106 -1.27 -14.75 10.34
CA PHE A 106 -2.13 -15.63 9.55
C PHE A 106 -2.20 -15.11 8.11
N SER A 107 -2.39 -16.01 7.15
CA SER A 107 -2.43 -15.68 5.73
C SER A 107 -3.71 -16.13 5.07
N GLU A 108 -4.23 -15.30 4.16
CA GLU A 108 -5.33 -15.62 3.26
C GLU A 108 -4.99 -15.12 1.84
N GLY A 109 -5.04 -16.02 0.87
CA GLY A 109 -4.63 -15.72 -0.51
C GLY A 109 -3.17 -15.25 -0.58
N ASN A 110 -2.95 -14.00 -0.97
CA ASN A 110 -1.63 -13.37 -1.03
C ASN A 110 -1.38 -12.33 0.08
N ARG A 111 -2.24 -12.29 1.09
CA ARG A 111 -2.19 -11.30 2.17
C ARG A 111 -1.98 -11.98 3.51
N ALA A 112 -1.37 -11.26 4.44
CA ALA A 112 -1.21 -11.74 5.81
C ALA A 112 -1.37 -10.59 6.82
N TRP A 113 -1.92 -10.92 7.99
CA TRP A 113 -2.22 -10.02 9.10
C TRP A 113 -1.76 -10.63 10.41
N ALA A 114 -1.62 -9.81 11.45
CA ALA A 114 -1.24 -10.28 12.78
C ALA A 114 -2.19 -11.42 13.23
N GLN A 115 -1.64 -12.50 13.77
CA GLN A 115 -2.45 -13.66 14.17
C GLN A 115 -3.47 -13.31 15.25
N ASN A 116 -3.15 -12.38 16.15
CA ASN A 116 -4.06 -11.86 17.14
C ASN A 116 -4.18 -10.35 16.98
N GLU A 117 -5.41 -9.82 16.90
CA GLU A 117 -5.66 -8.37 16.82
C GLU A 117 -5.08 -7.61 18.02
N GLY A 118 -5.07 -8.23 19.21
CA GLY A 118 -4.47 -7.65 20.42
C GLY A 118 -2.96 -7.38 20.30
N ASP A 119 -2.27 -8.06 19.38
CA ASP A 119 -0.83 -7.90 19.19
C ASP A 119 -0.48 -6.72 18.27
N GLU A 120 -1.45 -6.16 17.52
CA GLU A 120 -1.18 -5.11 16.52
C GLU A 120 -0.54 -3.86 17.14
N ALA A 121 -0.99 -3.46 18.33
CA ALA A 121 -0.40 -2.34 19.06
C ALA A 121 1.05 -2.61 19.46
N GLN A 122 1.36 -3.83 19.89
CA GLN A 122 2.72 -4.25 20.23
C GLN A 122 3.61 -4.33 18.99
N ILE A 123 3.09 -4.86 17.89
CA ILE A 123 3.77 -4.91 16.59
C ILE A 123 4.10 -3.49 16.15
N LEU A 124 3.12 -2.56 16.13
CA LEU A 124 3.38 -1.18 15.73
C LEU A 124 4.37 -0.47 16.65
N LYS A 125 4.33 -0.74 17.96
CA LYS A 125 5.31 -0.20 18.89
C LYS A 125 6.71 -0.68 18.52
N ALA A 126 6.88 -1.99 18.28
CA ALA A 126 8.15 -2.56 17.84
C ALA A 126 8.58 -1.98 16.49
N MET A 127 7.68 -1.82 15.52
CA MET A 127 7.99 -1.23 14.22
C MET A 127 8.45 0.23 14.34
N ARG A 128 7.83 1.04 15.23
CA ARG A 128 8.21 2.46 15.43
C ARG A 128 9.58 2.63 16.08
N SER A 129 9.96 1.73 16.98
CA SER A 129 11.28 1.76 17.63
C SER A 129 12.35 1.00 16.85
N GLY A 130 11.94 0.14 15.92
CA GLY A 130 12.81 -0.79 15.23
C GLY A 130 13.47 -0.20 13.98
N ARG A 131 14.41 -0.96 13.43
CA ARG A 131 15.17 -0.59 12.22
C ARG A 131 14.83 -1.47 11.04
N THR A 132 14.60 -2.75 11.28
CA THR A 132 14.33 -3.74 10.23
C THR A 132 13.11 -4.60 10.56
N LEU A 133 12.31 -4.87 9.52
CA LEU A 133 11.26 -5.87 9.55
C LEU A 133 11.61 -6.95 8.54
N LYS A 134 11.66 -8.22 8.95
CA LYS A 134 11.86 -9.35 8.05
C LYS A 134 10.60 -10.19 7.97
N VAL A 135 10.26 -10.64 6.78
CA VAL A 135 9.13 -11.54 6.53
C VAL A 135 9.68 -12.89 6.09
N GLN A 136 9.20 -13.97 6.69
CA GLN A 136 9.45 -15.34 6.26
C GLN A 136 8.11 -15.99 5.91
N ALA A 137 8.00 -16.49 4.69
CA ALA A 137 6.75 -17.04 4.16
C ALA A 137 7.02 -18.19 3.19
N THR A 138 6.02 -19.03 2.97
CA THR A 138 6.06 -20.11 1.97
C THR A 138 5.05 -19.81 0.89
N SER A 139 5.49 -19.77 -0.37
CA SER A 139 4.56 -19.65 -1.50
C SER A 139 3.72 -20.92 -1.66
N ALA A 140 2.55 -20.81 -2.29
CA ALA A 140 1.70 -21.97 -2.63
C ALA A 140 2.43 -23.01 -3.49
N ARG A 141 3.49 -22.60 -4.22
CA ARG A 141 4.38 -23.47 -5.00
C ARG A 141 5.45 -24.19 -4.17
N GLY A 142 5.52 -23.94 -2.86
CA GLY A 142 6.48 -24.56 -1.94
C GLY A 142 7.81 -23.81 -1.80
N THR A 143 8.03 -22.69 -2.49
CA THR A 143 9.24 -21.87 -2.32
C THR A 143 9.22 -21.14 -0.98
N ASN A 144 10.25 -21.36 -0.16
CA ASN A 144 10.50 -20.60 1.08
C ASN A 144 11.11 -19.24 0.73
N THR A 145 10.39 -18.19 1.04
CA THR A 145 10.73 -16.81 0.70
C THR A 145 11.08 -15.99 1.93
N ARG A 146 12.03 -15.07 1.79
CA ARG A 146 12.41 -14.13 2.83
C ARG A 146 12.59 -12.73 2.27
N TYR A 147 12.11 -11.73 3.00
CA TYR A 147 12.21 -10.33 2.64
C TYR A 147 12.70 -9.52 3.83
N THR A 148 13.45 -8.44 3.57
CA THR A 148 13.80 -7.43 4.57
C THR A 148 13.23 -6.10 4.14
N PHE A 149 12.61 -5.39 5.07
CA PHE A 149 12.05 -4.06 4.90
C PHE A 149 12.73 -3.11 5.90
N SER A 150 12.95 -1.86 5.47
CA SER A 150 13.42 -0.80 6.36
C SER A 150 12.25 -0.21 7.16
N LEU A 151 12.47 0.07 8.43
CA LEU A 151 11.53 0.79 9.29
C LEU A 151 11.84 2.29 9.36
N MET A 152 12.91 2.75 8.69
CA MET A 152 13.28 4.16 8.66
C MET A 152 12.24 4.99 7.92
N GLY A 153 11.65 5.94 8.63
CA GLY A 153 10.61 6.82 8.11
C GLY A 153 9.19 6.49 8.55
N LEU A 154 8.94 5.28 9.08
CA LEU A 154 7.60 4.83 9.46
C LEU A 154 6.85 5.84 10.35
N THR A 155 7.46 6.28 11.45
CA THR A 155 6.83 7.23 12.39
C THR A 155 6.45 8.55 11.70
N ALA A 156 7.29 9.05 10.79
CA ALA A 156 6.98 10.28 10.04
C ALA A 156 5.82 10.05 9.05
N SER A 157 5.82 8.92 8.34
CA SER A 157 4.75 8.53 7.42
C SER A 157 3.40 8.36 8.13
N LEU A 158 3.37 7.70 9.29
CA LEU A 158 2.13 7.54 10.07
C LEU A 158 1.59 8.89 10.55
N ARG A 159 2.44 9.80 11.03
CA ARG A 159 2.00 11.17 11.37
C ARG A 159 1.43 11.92 10.16
N ARG A 160 1.95 11.68 8.95
CA ARG A 160 1.39 12.30 7.74
C ARG A 160 0.06 11.66 7.34
N ALA A 161 -0.06 10.34 7.46
CA ALA A 161 -1.28 9.59 7.18
C ALA A 161 -2.42 9.92 8.17
N ASP A 162 -2.09 10.28 9.42
CA ASP A 162 -3.05 10.80 10.41
C ASP A 162 -3.64 12.17 10.06
N ARG A 163 -3.07 12.88 9.07
CA ARG A 163 -3.53 14.19 8.58
C ARG A 163 -4.22 14.11 7.22
N CYS A 164 -4.75 12.94 6.91
CA CYS A 164 -5.79 12.77 5.92
C CYS A 164 -7.13 12.70 6.66
#